data_AF-A0A9E2GQY8-F1
#
_entry.id   AF-A0A9E2GQY8-F1
#
_cell.length_a   1.000
_cell.length_b   1.000
_cell.length_c   1.000
_cell.angle_alpha   90.00
_cell.angle_beta   90.00
_cell.angle_gamma   90.00
#
_symmetry.space_group_name_H-M   'P 1'
#
loop_
_entity.id
_entity.type
_entity.pdbx_description
1 polymer ?
#
loop_
_entity_poly.entity_id
_entity_poly.type
_entity_poly.pdbx_seq_one_letter_code
_entity_poly.pdbx_strand_id
1 'polypeptide(L)'
;QRSDGGFGYQYDLRTGTWADEDEIHRQCGSTFTQAMLAELTGRPGFSLSTEWALRWLTPQVTQQADGSASLADLGGTALLLLGLTSHAQQTGDSSRNALIDQLGMYLLRSIGVDGVFTRGGALQWGQALQALGRLFDHTGDLRYLDAMESTGYWLYLHPERSYEATDEGYLMSLWVADPLMRLYGQRPLEWIPEYLFRLTDPIVAAQHLPHNTGDPEKLGHYVCPEAGGGATWRTALRLEGVVDGYRLAVLRGDTERALTYRESTLFALYALQKLQLRAGDTRGAVDPVLVEGAWPQTPDGRTLRADVTHHTANTLLKAALYLELEGIERE
;
A
#
# COMPACT_ATOMS: atom_id res chain seq x y z
N GLN A 1 -7.97 8.76 -15.00
CA GLN A 1 -9.21 7.99 -14.83
C GLN A 1 -9.98 8.04 -16.14
N ARG A 2 -10.57 6.93 -16.58
CA ARG A 2 -11.46 6.84 -17.75
C ARG A 2 -12.82 7.45 -17.41
N SER A 3 -13.61 7.76 -18.45
CA SER A 3 -14.95 8.35 -18.28
C SER A 3 -15.98 7.42 -17.61
N ASP A 4 -15.72 6.11 -17.57
CA ASP A 4 -16.55 5.12 -16.88
C ASP A 4 -16.22 4.99 -15.38
N GLY A 5 -15.20 5.70 -14.89
CA GLY A 5 -14.72 5.64 -13.50
C GLY A 5 -13.55 4.67 -13.28
N GLY A 6 -13.28 3.76 -14.22
CA GLY A 6 -12.13 2.87 -14.15
C GLY A 6 -10.80 3.60 -14.42
N PHE A 7 -9.69 2.98 -14.07
CA PHE A 7 -8.33 3.48 -14.33
C PHE A 7 -7.71 2.77 -15.54
N GLY A 8 -6.87 3.46 -16.30
CA GLY A 8 -6.00 2.78 -17.25
C GLY A 8 -4.84 2.13 -16.50
N TYR A 9 -4.48 0.89 -16.85
CA TYR A 9 -3.44 0.17 -16.11
C TYR A 9 -2.03 0.57 -16.55
N GLN A 10 -1.75 0.50 -17.85
CA GLN A 10 -0.43 0.72 -18.41
C GLN A 10 -0.48 1.67 -19.60
N TYR A 11 0.41 2.65 -19.62
CA TYR A 11 0.51 3.68 -20.66
C TYR A 11 1.93 3.76 -21.22
N ASP A 12 2.08 3.73 -22.53
CA ASP A 12 3.35 3.95 -23.23
C ASP A 12 3.46 5.42 -23.63
N LEU A 13 4.35 6.17 -22.97
CA LEU A 13 4.44 7.62 -23.13
C LEU A 13 4.88 8.07 -24.52
N ARG A 14 5.57 7.21 -25.28
CA ARG A 14 6.09 7.53 -26.61
C ARG A 14 5.07 7.32 -27.71
N THR A 15 4.17 6.34 -27.53
CA THR A 15 3.14 6.01 -28.52
C THR A 15 1.77 6.56 -28.15
N GLY A 16 1.57 6.98 -26.90
CA GLY A 16 0.28 7.43 -26.40
C GLY A 16 -0.74 6.31 -26.25
N THR A 17 -0.28 5.05 -26.23
CA THR A 17 -1.15 3.88 -26.19
C THR A 17 -1.35 3.38 -24.77
N TRP A 18 -2.60 3.05 -24.45
CA TRP A 18 -2.95 2.30 -23.25
C TRP A 18 -2.96 0.81 -23.57
N ALA A 19 -2.52 -0.01 -22.62
CA ALA A 19 -2.73 -1.45 -22.71
C ALA A 19 -4.22 -1.77 -22.52
N ASP A 20 -4.71 -2.80 -23.21
CA ASP A 20 -6.08 -3.30 -23.08
C ASP A 20 -6.31 -4.09 -21.78
N GLU A 21 -5.23 -4.43 -21.06
CA GLU A 21 -5.29 -5.14 -19.79
C GLU A 21 -5.99 -4.31 -18.71
N ASP A 22 -7.08 -4.85 -18.19
CA ASP A 22 -7.77 -4.34 -17.00
C ASP A 22 -7.61 -5.37 -15.88
N GLU A 23 -6.92 -4.97 -14.80
CA GLU A 23 -6.62 -5.86 -13.68
C GLU A 23 -7.28 -5.31 -12.41
N ILE A 24 -8.18 -6.11 -11.85
CA ILE A 24 -9.09 -5.67 -10.79
C ILE A 24 -8.37 -5.25 -9.51
N HIS A 25 -7.27 -5.89 -9.13
CA HIS A 25 -6.49 -5.48 -7.96
C HIS A 25 -5.86 -4.10 -8.17
N ARG A 26 -5.47 -3.76 -9.41
CA ARG A 26 -4.92 -2.44 -9.74
C ARG A 26 -6.01 -1.38 -9.71
N GLN A 27 -7.22 -1.70 -10.17
CA GLN A 27 -8.38 -0.82 -10.02
C GLN A 27 -8.66 -0.53 -8.55
N CYS A 28 -8.69 -1.56 -7.70
CA CYS A 28 -8.89 -1.39 -6.26
C CYS A 28 -7.74 -0.62 -5.59
N GLY A 29 -6.49 -0.94 -5.92
CA GLY A 29 -5.32 -0.25 -5.37
C GLY A 29 -5.29 1.24 -5.75
N SER A 30 -5.58 1.57 -7.01
CA SER A 30 -5.72 2.96 -7.44
C SER A 30 -6.88 3.67 -6.74
N THR A 31 -8.02 2.99 -6.55
CA THR A 31 -9.16 3.54 -5.78
C THR A 31 -8.77 3.86 -4.34
N PHE A 32 -8.07 2.95 -3.66
CA PHE A 32 -7.59 3.15 -2.31
C PHE A 32 -6.62 4.34 -2.22
N THR A 33 -5.68 4.48 -3.16
CA THR A 33 -4.77 5.63 -3.21
C THR A 33 -5.52 6.95 -3.42
N GLN A 34 -6.54 6.99 -4.28
CA GLN A 34 -7.37 8.19 -4.42
C GLN A 34 -8.09 8.51 -3.11
N ALA A 35 -8.58 7.50 -2.37
CA ALA A 35 -9.20 7.69 -1.06
C ALA A 35 -8.19 8.25 -0.03
N MET A 36 -6.97 7.70 0.04
CA MET A 36 -5.90 8.23 0.91
C MET A 36 -5.51 9.66 0.56
N LEU A 37 -5.38 9.98 -0.73
CA LEU A 37 -5.12 11.34 -1.20
C LEU A 37 -6.24 12.29 -0.79
N ALA A 38 -7.49 11.86 -0.92
CA ALA A 38 -8.64 12.65 -0.51
C ALA A 38 -8.64 12.90 1.00
N GLU A 39 -8.38 11.87 1.81
CA GLU A 39 -8.28 11.94 3.28
C GLU A 39 -7.20 12.93 3.71
N LEU A 40 -6.00 12.84 3.15
CA LEU A 40 -4.84 13.62 3.61
C LEU A 40 -4.77 15.04 3.05
N THR A 41 -5.34 15.28 1.86
CA THR A 41 -5.22 16.60 1.20
C THR A 41 -6.51 17.42 1.23
N GLY A 42 -7.65 16.80 1.57
CA GLY A 42 -8.97 17.43 1.50
C GLY A 42 -9.39 17.86 0.08
N ARG A 43 -8.63 17.52 -0.97
CA ARG A 43 -8.92 17.98 -2.33
C ARG A 43 -10.14 17.25 -2.92
N PRO A 44 -11.18 17.98 -3.36
CA PRO A 44 -12.44 17.37 -3.79
C PRO A 44 -12.29 16.49 -5.05
N GLY A 45 -11.28 16.77 -5.90
CA GLY A 45 -11.00 15.96 -7.08
C GLY A 45 -10.66 14.50 -6.76
N PHE A 46 -9.97 14.25 -5.65
CA PHE A 46 -9.63 12.88 -5.24
C PHE A 46 -10.86 12.16 -4.65
N SER A 47 -11.68 12.84 -3.86
CA SER A 47 -12.94 12.28 -3.35
C SER A 47 -13.89 11.90 -4.50
N LEU A 48 -14.03 12.79 -5.49
CA LEU A 48 -14.83 12.52 -6.70
C LEU A 48 -14.28 11.34 -7.50
N SER A 49 -12.95 11.28 -7.68
CA SER A 49 -12.27 10.17 -8.35
C SER A 49 -12.53 8.82 -7.65
N THR A 50 -12.45 8.80 -6.31
CA THR A 50 -12.79 7.63 -5.49
C THR A 50 -14.24 7.20 -5.68
N GLU A 51 -15.20 8.12 -5.59
CA GLU A 51 -16.63 7.82 -5.78
C GLU A 51 -16.92 7.22 -7.17
N TRP A 52 -16.30 7.76 -8.22
CA TRP A 52 -16.45 7.24 -9.58
C TRP A 52 -15.88 5.83 -9.72
N ALA A 53 -14.72 5.58 -9.13
CA ALA A 53 -14.12 4.25 -9.14
C ALA A 53 -14.95 3.24 -8.33
N LEU A 54 -15.51 3.62 -7.19
CA LEU A 54 -16.41 2.77 -6.41
C LEU A 54 -17.70 2.44 -7.17
N ARG A 55 -18.26 3.39 -7.94
CA ARG A 55 -19.40 3.10 -8.83
C ARG A 55 -19.06 2.10 -9.92
N TRP A 56 -17.82 2.10 -10.40
CA TRP A 56 -17.35 1.16 -11.40
C TRP A 56 -17.07 -0.23 -10.79
N LEU A 57 -16.50 -0.30 -9.58
CA LEU A 57 -16.13 -1.54 -8.91
C LEU A 57 -17.32 -2.29 -8.30
N THR A 58 -18.23 -1.58 -7.63
CA THR A 58 -19.30 -2.21 -6.83
C THR A 58 -20.25 -3.14 -7.62
N PRO A 59 -20.62 -2.86 -8.89
CA PRO A 59 -21.43 -3.79 -9.68
C PRO A 59 -20.73 -5.12 -10.04
N GLN A 60 -19.41 -5.20 -9.87
CA GLN A 60 -18.61 -6.40 -10.17
C GLN A 60 -18.52 -7.36 -8.98
N VAL A 61 -19.04 -6.95 -7.82
CA VAL A 61 -19.07 -7.79 -6.62
C VAL A 61 -20.02 -8.98 -6.81
N THR A 62 -19.55 -10.16 -6.45
CA THR A 62 -20.34 -11.40 -6.50
C THR A 62 -20.86 -11.76 -5.11
N GLN A 63 -22.19 -11.91 -5.01
CA GLN A 63 -22.85 -12.42 -3.81
C GLN A 63 -22.61 -13.92 -3.66
N GLN A 64 -22.30 -14.34 -2.45
CA GLN A 64 -22.05 -15.73 -2.08
C GLN A 64 -23.32 -16.37 -1.50
N ALA A 65 -23.45 -17.69 -1.60
CA ALA A 65 -24.61 -18.43 -1.10
C ALA A 65 -24.82 -18.29 0.41
N ASP A 66 -23.76 -17.96 1.15
CA ASP A 66 -23.76 -17.79 2.59
C ASP A 66 -24.11 -16.35 3.03
N GLY A 67 -24.47 -15.48 2.07
CA GLY A 67 -24.81 -14.07 2.28
C GLY A 67 -23.61 -13.14 2.38
N SER A 68 -22.38 -13.64 2.25
CA SER A 68 -21.18 -12.78 2.12
C SER A 68 -21.02 -12.30 0.68
N ALA A 69 -20.09 -11.38 0.45
CA ALA A 69 -19.79 -10.88 -0.89
C ALA A 69 -18.28 -10.86 -1.14
N SER A 70 -17.87 -10.99 -2.40
CA SER A 70 -16.45 -10.92 -2.77
C SER A 70 -16.25 -10.24 -4.13
N LEU A 71 -15.05 -9.70 -4.32
CA LEU A 71 -14.58 -9.19 -5.61
C LEU A 71 -13.34 -9.98 -6.04
N ALA A 72 -13.49 -10.78 -7.10
CA ALA A 72 -12.49 -11.67 -7.69
C ALA A 72 -11.91 -12.74 -6.73
N ASP A 73 -11.19 -12.33 -5.69
CA ASP A 73 -10.59 -13.19 -4.68
C ASP A 73 -10.45 -12.46 -3.32
N LEU A 74 -9.64 -13.00 -2.39
CA LEU A 74 -9.39 -12.39 -1.08
C LEU A 74 -8.71 -11.02 -1.19
N GLY A 75 -7.72 -10.88 -2.07
CA GLY A 75 -6.97 -9.64 -2.26
C GLY A 75 -7.82 -8.55 -2.89
N GLY A 76 -8.56 -8.88 -3.96
CA GLY A 76 -9.50 -7.95 -4.60
C GLY A 76 -10.58 -7.46 -3.64
N THR A 77 -11.13 -8.36 -2.81
CA THR A 77 -12.12 -8.03 -1.78
C THR A 77 -11.53 -7.12 -0.70
N ALA A 78 -10.33 -7.42 -0.21
CA ALA A 78 -9.65 -6.62 0.80
C ALA A 78 -9.35 -5.20 0.29
N LEU A 79 -8.81 -5.07 -0.92
CA LEU A 79 -8.48 -3.77 -1.50
C LEU A 79 -9.75 -2.91 -1.78
N LEU A 80 -10.86 -3.54 -2.21
CA LEU A 80 -12.14 -2.83 -2.35
C LEU A 80 -12.63 -2.31 -0.98
N LEU A 81 -12.52 -3.13 0.07
CA LEU A 81 -12.88 -2.74 1.43
C LEU A 81 -12.10 -1.52 1.92
N LEU A 82 -10.80 -1.44 1.62
CA LEU A 82 -9.99 -0.26 1.94
C LEU A 82 -10.57 1.00 1.28
N GLY A 83 -10.91 0.95 -0.01
CA GLY A 83 -11.52 2.09 -0.71
C GLY A 83 -12.91 2.47 -0.17
N LEU A 84 -13.76 1.49 0.10
CA LEU A 84 -15.13 1.70 0.61
C LEU A 84 -15.12 2.34 2.01
N THR A 85 -14.32 1.80 2.92
CA THR A 85 -14.23 2.27 4.32
C THR A 85 -13.61 3.66 4.41
N SER A 86 -12.51 3.92 3.68
CA SER A 86 -11.92 5.26 3.61
C SER A 86 -12.91 6.30 3.05
N HIS A 87 -13.65 5.96 1.98
CA HIS A 87 -14.66 6.86 1.42
C HIS A 87 -15.81 7.12 2.40
N ALA A 88 -16.33 6.08 3.06
CA ALA A 88 -17.40 6.20 4.03
C ALA A 88 -16.99 7.07 5.23
N GLN A 89 -15.79 6.87 5.76
CA GLN A 89 -15.24 7.68 6.85
C GLN A 89 -15.08 9.15 6.45
N GLN A 90 -14.58 9.43 5.25
CA GLN A 90 -14.36 10.80 4.77
C GLN A 90 -15.68 11.56 4.52
N THR A 91 -16.67 10.89 3.91
CA THR A 91 -17.88 11.53 3.40
C THR A 91 -19.08 11.40 4.34
N GLY A 92 -19.02 10.50 5.31
CA GLY A 92 -20.18 10.07 6.10
C GLY A 92 -21.20 9.26 5.28
N ASP A 93 -20.87 8.84 4.05
CA ASP A 93 -21.75 8.05 3.20
C ASP A 93 -21.93 6.63 3.77
N SER A 94 -23.13 6.35 4.26
CA SER A 94 -23.53 5.05 4.79
C SER A 94 -24.30 4.18 3.79
N SER A 95 -24.53 4.67 2.56
CA SER A 95 -25.32 3.95 1.55
C SER A 95 -24.73 2.59 1.15
N ARG A 96 -23.43 2.40 1.40
CA ARG A 96 -22.67 1.17 1.09
C ARG A 96 -22.37 0.31 2.32
N ASN A 97 -22.87 0.65 3.51
CA ASN A 97 -22.57 -0.11 4.74
C ASN A 97 -22.99 -1.58 4.63
N ALA A 98 -24.15 -1.88 4.05
CA ALA A 98 -24.59 -3.26 3.85
C ALA A 98 -23.59 -4.07 2.99
N LEU A 99 -23.01 -3.45 1.97
CA LEU A 99 -21.97 -4.08 1.15
C LEU A 99 -20.66 -4.25 1.93
N ILE A 100 -20.24 -3.22 2.68
CA ILE A 100 -19.06 -3.29 3.56
C ILE A 100 -19.18 -4.46 4.54
N ASP A 101 -20.35 -4.64 5.18
CA ASP A 101 -20.62 -5.74 6.10
C ASP A 101 -20.53 -7.12 5.40
N GLN A 102 -21.09 -7.24 4.19
CA GLN A 102 -21.03 -8.48 3.41
C GLN A 102 -19.60 -8.85 3.00
N LEU A 103 -18.78 -7.88 2.61
CA LEU A 103 -17.37 -8.06 2.27
C LEU A 103 -16.53 -8.38 3.53
N GLY A 104 -16.80 -7.69 4.65
CA GLY A 104 -16.14 -7.97 5.94
C GLY A 104 -16.46 -9.38 6.46
N MET A 105 -17.69 -9.84 6.27
CA MET A 105 -18.08 -11.22 6.58
C MET A 105 -17.34 -12.24 5.71
N TYR A 106 -17.06 -11.92 4.44
CA TYR A 106 -16.24 -12.78 3.58
C TYR A 106 -14.80 -12.90 4.09
N LEU A 107 -14.18 -11.80 4.55
CA LEU A 107 -12.86 -11.84 5.16
C LEU A 107 -12.84 -12.72 6.42
N LEU A 108 -13.77 -12.48 7.36
CA LEU A 108 -13.84 -13.23 8.61
C LEU A 108 -14.08 -14.73 8.38
N ARG A 109 -14.96 -15.10 7.45
CA ARG A 109 -15.23 -16.51 7.11
C ARG A 109 -14.10 -17.18 6.33
N SER A 110 -13.20 -16.39 5.75
CA SER A 110 -12.01 -16.92 5.12
C SER A 110 -10.96 -17.32 6.15
N ILE A 111 -11.10 -16.97 7.43
CA ILE A 111 -10.18 -17.34 8.50
C ILE A 111 -10.62 -18.66 9.13
N GLY A 112 -9.70 -19.62 9.18
CA GLY A 112 -9.86 -20.92 9.81
C GLY A 112 -9.84 -20.84 11.34
N VAL A 113 -10.15 -21.96 11.98
CA VAL A 113 -10.20 -22.07 13.45
C VAL A 113 -8.83 -21.86 14.13
N ASP A 114 -7.75 -22.00 13.38
CA ASP A 114 -6.37 -21.81 13.79
C ASP A 114 -5.86 -20.37 13.57
N GLY A 115 -6.74 -19.48 13.11
CA GLY A 115 -6.36 -18.08 12.82
C GLY A 115 -5.76 -17.87 11.44
N VAL A 116 -5.72 -18.90 10.59
CA VAL A 116 -5.08 -18.84 9.27
C VAL A 116 -6.13 -18.62 8.20
N PHE A 117 -5.85 -17.73 7.24
CA PHE A 117 -6.69 -17.64 6.07
C PHE A 117 -6.67 -18.96 5.26
N THR A 118 -7.85 -19.50 5.02
CA THR A 118 -8.09 -20.72 4.23
C THR A 118 -8.14 -20.46 2.73
N ARG A 119 -8.05 -19.19 2.31
CA ARG A 119 -8.12 -18.73 0.91
C ARG A 119 -6.99 -17.76 0.63
N GLY A 120 -6.54 -17.72 -0.63
CA GLY A 120 -5.46 -16.81 -1.05
C GLY A 120 -4.08 -17.23 -0.57
N GLY A 121 -3.06 -16.51 -1.03
CA GLY A 121 -1.68 -16.65 -0.55
C GLY A 121 -1.32 -15.59 0.49
N ALA A 122 -0.16 -15.73 1.14
CA ALA A 122 0.27 -14.86 2.23
C ALA A 122 0.29 -13.35 1.88
N LEU A 123 0.51 -12.98 0.61
CA LEU A 123 0.36 -11.59 0.14
C LEU A 123 -1.08 -11.07 0.31
N GLN A 124 -2.06 -11.87 -0.10
CA GLN A 124 -3.49 -11.54 0.03
C GLN A 124 -3.91 -11.55 1.50
N TRP A 125 -3.28 -12.36 2.35
CA TRP A 125 -3.50 -12.34 3.80
C TRP A 125 -3.04 -11.02 4.41
N GLY A 126 -1.90 -10.50 3.98
CA GLY A 126 -1.44 -9.16 4.36
C GLY A 126 -2.43 -8.06 3.94
N GLN A 127 -2.92 -8.11 2.70
CA GLN A 127 -3.96 -7.18 2.23
C GLN A 127 -5.25 -7.29 3.07
N ALA A 128 -5.67 -8.51 3.38
CA ALA A 128 -6.84 -8.76 4.23
C ALA A 128 -6.64 -8.24 5.66
N LEU A 129 -5.44 -8.35 6.24
CA LEU A 129 -5.11 -7.74 7.53
C LEU A 129 -5.30 -6.22 7.51
N GLN A 130 -4.86 -5.53 6.44
CA GLN A 130 -5.12 -4.08 6.29
C GLN A 130 -6.61 -3.78 6.28
N ALA A 131 -7.38 -4.55 5.52
CA ALA A 131 -8.83 -4.37 5.41
C ALA A 131 -9.55 -4.64 6.76
N LEU A 132 -9.10 -5.63 7.54
CA LEU A 132 -9.62 -5.87 8.89
C LEU A 132 -9.36 -4.67 9.82
N GLY A 133 -8.18 -4.06 9.74
CA GLY A 133 -7.86 -2.85 10.49
C GLY A 133 -8.80 -1.69 10.15
N ARG A 134 -9.05 -1.45 8.86
CA ARG A 134 -10.00 -0.41 8.41
C ARG A 134 -11.45 -0.72 8.76
N LEU A 135 -11.84 -1.99 8.74
CA LEU A 135 -13.16 -2.41 9.21
C LEU A 135 -13.35 -2.15 10.71
N PHE A 136 -12.32 -2.41 11.53
CA PHE A 136 -12.35 -2.03 12.95
C PHE A 136 -12.50 -0.52 13.13
N ASP A 137 -11.73 0.30 12.41
CA ASP A 137 -11.85 1.76 12.50
C ASP A 137 -13.25 2.25 12.08
N HIS A 138 -13.87 1.61 11.09
CA HIS A 138 -15.20 1.96 10.58
C HIS A 138 -16.34 1.54 11.50
N THR A 139 -16.25 0.36 12.14
CA THR A 139 -17.38 -0.23 12.89
C THR A 139 -17.19 -0.27 14.41
N GLY A 140 -15.94 -0.22 14.89
CA GLY A 140 -15.58 -0.49 16.28
C GLY A 140 -15.71 -1.97 16.70
N ASP A 141 -15.95 -2.89 15.77
CA ASP A 141 -16.19 -4.30 16.07
C ASP A 141 -14.88 -5.06 16.39
N LEU A 142 -14.76 -5.50 17.64
CA LEU A 142 -13.56 -6.19 18.15
C LEU A 142 -13.24 -7.50 17.44
N ARG A 143 -14.20 -8.13 16.75
CA ARG A 143 -13.95 -9.36 15.98
C ARG A 143 -12.88 -9.16 14.91
N TYR A 144 -12.76 -7.95 14.37
CA TYR A 144 -11.73 -7.63 13.39
C TYR A 144 -10.34 -7.54 14.04
N LEU A 145 -10.23 -7.02 15.27
CA LEU A 145 -8.97 -7.06 16.03
C LEU A 145 -8.58 -8.48 16.41
N ASP A 146 -9.53 -9.32 16.83
CA ASP A 146 -9.29 -10.72 17.16
C ASP A 146 -8.76 -11.50 15.95
N ALA A 147 -9.36 -11.27 14.78
CA ALA A 147 -8.89 -11.81 13.52
C ALA A 147 -7.47 -11.34 13.17
N MET A 148 -7.18 -10.05 13.31
CA MET A 148 -5.84 -9.50 13.05
C MET A 148 -4.78 -10.08 13.97
N GLU A 149 -5.09 -10.19 15.26
CA GLU A 149 -4.17 -10.75 16.26
C GLU A 149 -3.86 -12.21 15.95
N SER A 150 -4.89 -13.01 15.70
CA SER A 150 -4.74 -14.44 15.45
C SER A 150 -3.93 -14.72 14.18
N THR A 151 -4.26 -14.06 13.06
CA THR A 151 -3.53 -14.23 11.80
C THR A 151 -2.13 -13.61 11.86
N GLY A 152 -1.99 -12.43 12.44
CA GLY A 152 -0.70 -11.76 12.59
C GLY A 152 0.29 -12.55 13.43
N TYR A 153 -0.19 -13.12 14.54
CA TYR A 153 0.64 -13.97 15.40
C TYR A 153 1.05 -15.27 14.70
N TRP A 154 0.14 -15.86 13.91
CA TRP A 154 0.49 -17.03 13.10
C TRP A 154 1.59 -16.72 12.09
N LEU A 155 1.51 -15.59 11.36
CA LEU A 155 2.54 -15.16 10.42
C LEU A 155 3.89 -14.94 11.11
N TYR A 156 3.87 -14.36 12.31
CA TYR A 156 5.07 -14.18 13.12
C TYR A 156 5.75 -15.51 13.48
N LEU A 157 4.96 -16.53 13.87
CA LEU A 157 5.46 -17.87 14.24
C LEU A 157 5.87 -18.74 13.04
N HIS A 158 5.33 -18.47 11.85
CA HIS A 158 5.52 -19.30 10.65
C HIS A 158 6.09 -18.52 9.45
N PRO A 159 7.29 -17.89 9.59
CA PRO A 159 7.90 -17.12 8.51
C PRO A 159 8.18 -17.98 7.26
N GLU A 160 8.38 -19.29 7.41
CA GLU A 160 8.57 -20.22 6.29
C GLU A 160 7.31 -20.43 5.43
N ARG A 161 6.14 -20.04 5.95
CA ARG A 161 4.85 -20.12 5.26
C ARG A 161 4.32 -18.76 4.82
N SER A 162 5.10 -17.70 5.05
CA SER A 162 4.79 -16.35 4.56
C SER A 162 5.68 -16.01 3.36
N TYR A 163 5.48 -14.82 2.78
CA TYR A 163 6.39 -14.32 1.74
C TYR A 163 7.81 -14.06 2.28
N GLU A 164 8.03 -14.02 3.60
CA GLU A 164 9.36 -13.81 4.21
C GLU A 164 10.41 -14.78 3.70
N ALA A 165 10.03 -16.02 3.39
CA ALA A 165 10.93 -17.04 2.87
C ALA A 165 11.23 -16.90 1.36
N THR A 166 10.72 -15.85 0.70
CA THR A 166 10.89 -15.61 -0.74
C THR A 166 11.75 -14.38 -1.00
N ASP A 167 12.23 -14.22 -2.23
CA ASP A 167 12.93 -13.01 -2.68
C ASP A 167 12.04 -11.74 -2.63
N GLU A 168 10.73 -11.91 -2.41
CA GLU A 168 9.75 -10.85 -2.26
C GLU A 168 9.28 -10.67 -0.79
N GLY A 169 10.04 -11.16 0.19
CA GLY A 169 9.70 -11.03 1.61
C GLY A 169 9.48 -9.61 2.11
N TYR A 170 10.07 -8.62 1.43
CA TYR A 170 9.82 -7.19 1.71
C TYR A 170 8.35 -6.79 1.51
N LEU A 171 7.56 -7.53 0.72
CA LEU A 171 6.13 -7.24 0.55
C LEU A 171 5.37 -7.46 1.87
N MET A 172 5.86 -8.31 2.77
CA MET A 172 5.23 -8.46 4.08
C MET A 172 5.35 -7.18 4.92
N SER A 173 6.50 -6.47 4.89
CA SER A 173 6.64 -5.21 5.64
C SER A 173 5.63 -4.16 5.17
N LEU A 174 5.38 -4.09 3.88
CA LEU A 174 4.35 -3.25 3.27
C LEU A 174 2.94 -3.60 3.77
N TRP A 175 2.57 -4.88 3.69
CA TRP A 175 1.17 -5.27 3.89
C TRP A 175 0.79 -5.42 5.37
N VAL A 176 1.70 -5.90 6.23
CA VAL A 176 1.36 -6.18 7.63
C VAL A 176 1.70 -5.05 8.60
N ALA A 177 2.54 -4.09 8.24
CA ALA A 177 2.99 -3.07 9.19
C ALA A 177 1.85 -2.15 9.67
N ASP A 178 1.13 -1.47 8.77
CA ASP A 178 -0.01 -0.61 9.15
C ASP A 178 -1.05 -1.32 10.04
N PRO A 179 -1.60 -2.50 9.67
CA PRO A 179 -2.61 -3.17 10.48
C PRO A 179 -2.06 -3.65 11.83
N LEU A 180 -0.84 -4.19 11.87
CA LEU A 180 -0.28 -4.64 13.13
C LEU A 180 0.11 -3.47 14.04
N MET A 181 0.50 -2.31 13.50
CA MET A 181 0.65 -1.10 14.31
C MET A 181 -0.69 -0.60 14.88
N ARG A 182 -1.78 -0.66 14.09
CA ARG A 182 -3.13 -0.36 14.61
C ARG A 182 -3.49 -1.30 15.76
N LEU A 183 -3.26 -2.60 15.57
CA LEU A 183 -3.45 -3.59 16.62
C LEU A 183 -2.59 -3.29 17.84
N TYR A 184 -1.31 -2.95 17.67
CA TYR A 184 -0.39 -2.62 18.78
C TYR A 184 -0.89 -1.43 19.61
N GLY A 185 -1.46 -0.41 18.96
CA GLY A 185 -2.07 0.74 19.64
C GLY A 185 -3.28 0.38 20.51
N GLN A 186 -4.00 -0.70 20.17
CA GLN A 186 -5.13 -1.22 20.95
C GLN A 186 -4.72 -2.31 21.96
N ARG A 187 -3.72 -3.13 21.58
CA ARG A 187 -3.22 -4.31 22.30
C ARG A 187 -1.69 -4.33 22.16
N PRO A 188 -0.93 -3.80 23.14
CA PRO A 188 0.51 -3.64 23.03
C PRO A 188 1.26 -4.98 23.22
N LEU A 189 1.14 -5.87 22.22
CA LEU A 189 1.74 -7.20 22.23
C LEU A 189 3.19 -7.14 21.73
N GLU A 190 4.14 -7.64 22.52
CA GLU A 190 5.59 -7.51 22.24
C GLU A 190 6.04 -8.23 20.95
N TRP A 191 5.32 -9.27 20.52
CA TRP A 191 5.63 -9.94 19.25
C TRP A 191 5.42 -9.02 18.04
N ILE A 192 4.57 -7.98 18.14
CA ILE A 192 4.30 -7.08 17.02
C ILE A 192 5.53 -6.23 16.68
N PRO A 193 6.13 -5.46 17.62
CA PRO A 193 7.36 -4.75 17.32
C PRO A 193 8.51 -5.66 16.88
N GLU A 194 8.67 -6.82 17.53
CA GLU A 194 9.67 -7.80 17.14
C GLU A 194 9.48 -8.23 15.68
N TYR A 195 8.24 -8.57 15.31
CA TYR A 195 7.93 -9.01 13.96
C TYR A 195 8.17 -7.91 12.92
N LEU A 196 7.67 -6.70 13.17
CA LEU A 196 7.79 -5.60 12.21
C LEU A 196 9.23 -5.12 12.04
N PHE A 197 10.05 -5.10 13.10
CA PHE A 197 11.48 -4.81 12.99
C PHE A 197 12.24 -5.93 12.28
N ARG A 198 11.89 -7.21 12.52
CA ARG A 198 12.47 -8.35 11.78
C ARG A 198 12.29 -8.22 10.26
N LEU A 199 11.16 -7.66 9.82
CA LEU A 199 10.87 -7.40 8.41
C LEU A 199 11.60 -6.15 7.87
N THR A 200 11.72 -5.10 8.71
CA THR A 200 12.17 -3.77 8.26
C THR A 200 13.69 -3.60 8.34
N ASP A 201 14.34 -4.12 9.38
CA ASP A 201 15.79 -4.00 9.60
C ASP A 201 16.60 -4.46 8.36
N PRO A 202 16.30 -5.63 7.72
CA PRO A 202 17.03 -6.07 6.53
C PRO A 202 16.85 -5.16 5.32
N ILE A 203 15.67 -4.54 5.16
CA ILE A 203 15.40 -3.61 4.05
C ILE A 203 16.29 -2.37 4.18
N VAL A 204 16.36 -1.81 5.39
CA VAL A 204 17.16 -0.61 5.67
C VAL A 204 18.66 -0.90 5.57
N ALA A 205 19.10 -2.06 6.07
CA ALA A 205 20.48 -2.51 5.91
C ALA A 205 20.88 -2.69 4.43
N ALA A 206 19.91 -3.05 3.58
CA ALA A 206 20.08 -3.23 2.14
C ALA A 206 19.73 -1.95 1.35
N GLN A 207 20.33 -0.81 1.70
CA GLN A 207 20.17 0.46 0.97
C GLN A 207 21.52 1.01 0.46
N HIS A 208 21.50 1.58 -0.74
CA HIS A 208 22.63 2.30 -1.30
C HIS A 208 22.76 3.69 -0.66
N LEU A 209 23.77 3.87 0.19
CA LEU A 209 24.05 5.08 0.97
C LEU A 209 25.47 5.62 0.66
N PRO A 210 25.78 6.89 0.99
CA PRO A 210 27.06 7.50 0.61
C PRO A 210 28.31 6.73 1.03
N HIS A 211 28.24 5.98 2.13
CA HIS A 211 29.36 5.19 2.64
C HIS A 211 29.52 3.82 1.97
N ASN A 212 28.52 3.33 1.23
CA ASN A 212 28.51 1.97 0.66
C ASN A 212 28.25 1.93 -0.86
N THR A 213 27.91 3.05 -1.50
CA THR A 213 27.83 3.17 -2.96
C THR A 213 28.69 4.31 -3.47
N GLY A 214 29.47 4.04 -4.52
CA GLY A 214 30.15 5.07 -5.33
C GLY A 214 29.32 5.53 -6.54
N ASP A 215 28.14 4.95 -6.74
CA ASP A 215 27.26 5.19 -7.89
C ASP A 215 26.13 6.17 -7.51
N PRO A 216 26.15 7.42 -8.04
CA PRO A 216 25.13 8.44 -7.75
C PRO A 216 23.73 8.07 -8.23
N GLU A 217 23.61 7.23 -9.26
CA GLU A 217 22.31 6.80 -9.78
C GLU A 217 21.61 5.89 -8.78
N LYS A 218 22.38 4.99 -8.14
CA LYS A 218 21.88 4.07 -7.12
C LYS A 218 21.64 4.72 -5.77
N LEU A 219 22.25 5.88 -5.48
CA LEU A 219 22.14 6.54 -4.19
C LEU A 219 20.67 6.71 -3.76
N GLY A 220 20.37 6.15 -2.59
CA GLY A 220 19.08 6.13 -1.91
C GLY A 220 18.14 4.99 -2.29
N HIS A 221 18.39 4.28 -3.40
CA HIS A 221 17.61 3.10 -3.73
C HIS A 221 17.92 1.95 -2.78
N TYR A 222 16.89 1.16 -2.46
CA TYR A 222 17.09 -0.13 -1.82
C TYR A 222 17.63 -1.14 -2.83
N VAL A 223 18.44 -2.07 -2.36
CA VAL A 223 18.93 -3.18 -3.16
C VAL A 223 17.73 -4.07 -3.52
N CYS A 224 17.49 -4.17 -4.83
CA CYS A 224 16.42 -4.99 -5.40
C CYS A 224 17.04 -6.06 -6.31
N PRO A 225 17.51 -7.21 -5.77
CA PRO A 225 18.11 -8.28 -6.56
C PRO A 225 17.19 -8.76 -7.69
N GLU A 226 15.89 -8.81 -7.42
CA GLU A 226 14.84 -9.20 -8.36
C GLU A 226 14.71 -8.24 -9.57
N ALA A 227 15.24 -7.03 -9.46
CA ALA A 227 15.25 -6.01 -10.50
C ALA A 227 16.65 -5.79 -11.11
N GLY A 228 17.59 -6.71 -10.88
CA GLY A 228 18.96 -6.60 -11.39
C GLY A 228 19.82 -5.57 -10.66
N GLY A 229 19.40 -5.10 -9.48
CA GLY A 229 20.19 -4.20 -8.61
C GLY A 229 20.36 -2.77 -9.13
N GLY A 230 19.52 -2.34 -10.08
CA GLY A 230 19.47 -0.96 -10.58
C GLY A 230 18.47 -0.07 -9.85
N ALA A 231 18.51 1.23 -10.17
CA ALA A 231 17.47 2.18 -9.74
C ALA A 231 16.10 1.75 -10.28
N THR A 232 15.12 1.65 -9.38
CA THR A 232 13.78 1.14 -9.72
C THR A 232 12.72 1.71 -8.80
N TRP A 233 11.49 1.77 -9.32
CA TRP A 233 10.29 2.09 -8.55
C TRP A 233 10.06 1.18 -7.34
N ARG A 234 10.62 -0.05 -7.33
CA ARG A 234 10.50 -0.97 -6.18
C ARG A 234 11.09 -0.42 -4.89
N THR A 235 11.88 0.67 -4.96
CA THR A 235 12.20 1.49 -3.78
C THR A 235 10.95 1.94 -3.03
N ALA A 236 9.86 2.29 -3.73
CA ALA A 236 8.61 2.73 -3.12
C ALA A 236 7.94 1.64 -2.28
N LEU A 237 7.93 0.39 -2.76
CA LEU A 237 7.34 -0.75 -2.03
C LEU A 237 8.06 -1.01 -0.71
N ARG A 238 9.40 -0.99 -0.73
CA ARG A 238 10.24 -1.17 0.45
C ARG A 238 10.12 0.01 1.40
N LEU A 239 10.14 1.23 0.85
CA LEU A 239 10.00 2.45 1.63
C LEU A 239 8.65 2.50 2.36
N GLU A 240 7.58 1.96 1.79
CA GLU A 240 6.27 1.93 2.45
C GLU A 240 6.34 1.22 3.82
N GLY A 241 6.98 0.05 3.86
CA GLY A 241 7.21 -0.68 5.12
C GLY A 241 8.23 0.01 6.04
N VAL A 242 9.29 0.63 5.49
CA VAL A 242 10.30 1.36 6.30
C VAL A 242 9.69 2.57 7.01
N VAL A 243 8.81 3.31 6.35
CA VAL A 243 8.11 4.46 6.94
C VAL A 243 7.19 4.01 8.07
N ASP A 244 6.48 2.89 7.90
CA ASP A 244 5.69 2.28 8.97
C ASP A 244 6.60 1.83 10.13
N GLY A 245 7.75 1.21 9.84
CA GLY A 245 8.77 0.87 10.84
C GLY A 245 9.31 2.08 11.61
N TYR A 246 9.52 3.22 10.95
CA TYR A 246 9.90 4.47 11.61
C TYR A 246 8.86 4.91 12.63
N ARG A 247 7.58 4.87 12.24
CA ARG A 247 6.48 5.24 13.13
C ARG A 247 6.43 4.33 14.36
N LEU A 248 6.61 3.02 14.16
CA LEU A 248 6.69 2.06 15.27
C LEU A 248 7.88 2.34 16.21
N ALA A 249 9.07 2.63 15.66
CA ALA A 249 10.25 2.94 16.47
C ALA A 249 10.02 4.18 17.36
N VAL A 250 9.38 5.22 16.82
CA VAL A 250 8.96 6.40 17.59
C VAL A 250 7.96 6.02 18.68
N LEU A 251 6.93 5.23 18.37
CA LEU A 251 5.94 4.77 19.35
C LEU A 251 6.55 3.96 20.50
N ARG A 252 7.62 3.20 20.22
CA ARG A 252 8.36 2.40 21.21
C ARG A 252 9.44 3.18 21.98
N GLY A 253 9.75 4.40 21.56
CA GLY A 253 10.90 5.14 22.08
C GLY A 253 12.26 4.55 21.67
N ASP A 254 12.30 3.69 20.63
CA ASP A 254 13.54 3.15 20.07
C ASP A 254 14.22 4.23 19.20
N THR A 255 15.02 5.06 19.87
CA THR A 255 15.63 6.25 19.25
C THR A 255 16.66 5.87 18.19
N GLU A 256 17.38 4.76 18.37
CA GLU A 256 18.40 4.30 17.42
C GLU A 256 17.77 3.88 16.10
N ARG A 257 16.73 3.03 16.16
CA ARG A 257 15.97 2.65 14.96
C ARG A 257 15.26 3.84 14.34
N ALA A 258 14.65 4.71 15.14
CA ALA A 258 13.95 5.89 14.62
C ALA A 258 14.89 6.81 13.82
N LEU A 259 16.12 7.05 14.30
CA LEU A 259 17.11 7.85 13.56
C LEU A 259 17.54 7.15 12.26
N THR A 260 17.85 5.85 12.34
CA THR A 260 18.31 5.05 11.20
C THR A 260 17.24 4.97 10.11
N TYR A 261 15.99 4.67 10.48
CA TYR A 261 14.87 4.57 9.55
C TYR A 261 14.50 5.93 8.96
N ARG A 262 14.63 7.02 9.74
CA ARG A 262 14.43 8.38 9.23
C ARG A 262 15.47 8.73 8.16
N GLU A 263 16.74 8.46 8.41
CA GLU A 263 17.81 8.67 7.41
C GLU A 263 17.54 7.84 6.14
N SER A 264 17.25 6.55 6.31
CA SER A 264 16.91 5.65 5.21
C SER A 264 15.74 6.18 4.37
N THR A 265 14.68 6.65 5.06
CA THR A 265 13.50 7.24 4.43
C THR A 265 13.88 8.46 3.58
N LEU A 266 14.65 9.40 4.13
CA LEU A 266 15.04 10.62 3.40
C LEU A 266 15.85 10.31 2.13
N PHE A 267 16.77 9.36 2.18
CA PHE A 267 17.52 8.93 1.00
C PHE A 267 16.64 8.21 -0.03
N ALA A 268 15.69 7.38 0.41
CA ALA A 268 14.76 6.71 -0.48
C ALA A 268 13.78 7.70 -1.15
N LEU A 269 13.31 8.72 -0.42
CA LEU A 269 12.54 9.82 -0.98
C LEU A 269 13.32 10.57 -2.06
N TYR A 270 14.59 10.91 -1.77
CA TYR A 270 15.48 11.52 -2.75
C TYR A 270 15.60 10.66 -4.02
N ALA A 271 15.79 9.34 -3.86
CA ALA A 271 15.86 8.41 -4.98
C ALA A 271 14.56 8.38 -5.82
N LEU A 272 13.38 8.34 -5.19
CA LEU A 272 12.10 8.37 -5.89
C LEU A 272 11.84 9.71 -6.59
N GLN A 273 12.29 10.83 -6.03
CA GLN A 273 12.18 12.15 -6.66
C GLN A 273 13.07 12.30 -7.91
N LYS A 274 14.18 11.55 -7.99
CA LYS A 274 15.00 11.46 -9.21
C LYS A 274 14.29 10.70 -10.33
N LEU A 275 13.46 9.71 -9.98
CA LEU A 275 12.68 8.93 -10.95
C LEU A 275 11.45 9.68 -11.48
N GLN A 276 10.94 10.67 -10.75
CA GLN A 276 9.72 11.37 -11.13
C GLN A 276 9.92 12.18 -12.42
N LEU A 277 9.03 12.00 -13.40
CA LEU A 277 9.03 12.80 -14.63
C LEU A 277 8.65 14.25 -14.33
N ARG A 278 9.50 15.20 -14.69
CA ARG A 278 9.25 16.64 -14.56
C ARG A 278 8.88 17.24 -15.92
N ALA A 279 8.35 18.46 -15.94
CA ALA A 279 7.97 19.16 -17.18
C ALA A 279 9.07 19.21 -18.27
N GLY A 280 10.36 19.13 -17.89
CA GLY A 280 11.48 19.05 -18.84
C GLY A 280 11.63 17.67 -19.51
N ASP A 281 11.32 16.61 -18.78
CA ASP A 281 11.51 15.21 -19.16
C ASP A 281 10.39 14.71 -20.09
N THR A 282 9.24 15.38 -20.07
CA THR A 282 8.02 14.97 -20.79
C THR A 282 7.95 15.47 -22.24
N ARG A 283 8.94 16.22 -22.72
CA ARG A 283 8.95 16.83 -24.07
C ARG A 283 8.87 15.82 -25.23
N GLY A 284 9.26 14.57 -25.00
CA GLY A 284 9.17 13.49 -25.99
C GLY A 284 7.90 12.63 -25.89
N ALA A 285 7.01 12.93 -24.93
CA ALA A 285 5.77 12.19 -24.74
C ALA A 285 4.67 12.70 -25.68
N VAL A 286 3.76 11.80 -26.07
CA VAL A 286 2.58 12.15 -26.89
C VAL A 286 1.63 13.08 -26.13
N ASP A 287 1.50 12.88 -24.82
CA ASP A 287 0.71 13.72 -23.92
C ASP A 287 1.58 14.15 -22.73
N PRO A 288 2.33 15.27 -22.85
CA PRO A 288 3.24 15.74 -21.81
C PRO A 288 2.54 16.08 -20.49
N VAL A 289 1.27 16.52 -20.54
CA VAL A 289 0.50 16.92 -19.36
C VAL A 289 0.07 15.69 -18.55
N LEU A 290 -0.35 14.63 -19.25
CA LEU A 290 -0.73 13.37 -18.60
C LEU A 290 0.43 12.72 -17.85
N VAL A 291 1.65 12.80 -18.40
CA VAL A 291 2.82 12.09 -17.85
C VAL A 291 3.62 12.89 -16.84
N GLU A 292 3.38 14.20 -16.73
CA GLU A 292 4.06 15.05 -15.76
C GLU A 292 3.73 14.60 -14.33
N GLY A 293 4.77 14.41 -13.51
CA GLY A 293 4.66 13.93 -12.14
C GLY A 293 4.55 12.41 -11.99
N ALA A 294 4.48 11.64 -13.09
CA ALA A 294 4.41 10.19 -13.05
C ALA A 294 5.78 9.55 -12.75
N TRP A 295 5.74 8.28 -12.31
CA TRP A 295 6.93 7.46 -12.07
C TRP A 295 7.02 6.31 -13.09
N PRO A 296 8.10 6.24 -13.89
CA PRO A 296 8.39 5.09 -14.70
C PRO A 296 8.91 3.94 -13.83
N GLN A 297 8.92 2.72 -14.40
CA GLN A 297 9.46 1.55 -13.68
C GLN A 297 10.96 1.64 -13.41
N THR A 298 11.69 2.27 -14.33
CA THR A 298 13.14 2.43 -14.34
C THR A 298 13.47 3.81 -14.91
N PRO A 299 14.69 4.36 -14.70
CA PRO A 299 15.06 5.68 -15.22
C PRO A 299 14.83 5.86 -16.72
N ASP A 300 15.14 4.83 -17.53
CA ASP A 300 14.96 4.85 -18.99
C ASP A 300 13.62 4.24 -19.45
N GLY A 301 12.72 3.96 -18.52
CA GLY A 301 11.46 3.29 -18.80
C GLY A 301 10.47 4.21 -19.50
N ARG A 302 9.89 3.75 -20.62
CA ARG A 302 8.82 4.47 -21.34
C ARG A 302 7.40 4.13 -20.86
N THR A 303 7.31 3.13 -19.99
CA THR A 303 6.04 2.56 -19.56
C THR A 303 5.67 3.11 -18.19
N LEU A 304 4.52 3.75 -18.12
CA LEU A 304 3.89 4.17 -16.89
C LEU A 304 2.84 3.13 -16.48
N ARG A 305 2.84 2.79 -15.20
CA ARG A 305 1.92 1.78 -14.66
C ARG A 305 1.20 2.32 -13.44
N ALA A 306 -0.08 1.99 -13.34
CA ALA A 306 -0.92 2.41 -12.23
C ALA A 306 -0.40 1.91 -10.89
N ASP A 307 0.14 0.69 -10.83
CA ASP A 307 0.68 0.13 -9.59
C ASP A 307 1.96 0.81 -9.12
N VAL A 308 2.82 1.21 -10.05
CA VAL A 308 4.01 2.03 -9.74
C VAL A 308 3.59 3.35 -9.11
N THR A 309 2.61 4.02 -9.74
CA THR A 309 2.16 5.34 -9.31
C THR A 309 1.45 5.27 -7.97
N HIS A 310 0.57 4.27 -7.75
CA HIS A 310 -0.19 4.20 -6.52
C HIS A 310 0.65 3.85 -5.30
N HIS A 311 1.65 2.96 -5.44
CA HIS A 311 2.55 2.63 -4.33
C HIS A 311 3.47 3.80 -4.03
N THR A 312 3.99 4.47 -5.07
CA THR A 312 4.82 5.66 -4.86
C THR A 312 4.03 6.77 -4.17
N ALA A 313 2.80 7.05 -4.62
CA ALA A 313 1.95 8.05 -3.98
C ALA A 313 1.64 7.71 -2.51
N ASN A 314 1.22 6.47 -2.20
CA ASN A 314 0.93 6.04 -0.84
C ASN A 314 2.15 6.20 0.08
N THR A 315 3.31 5.77 -0.38
CA THR A 315 4.57 5.88 0.37
C THR A 315 4.97 7.33 0.62
N LEU A 316 4.88 8.21 -0.38
CA LEU A 316 5.19 9.63 -0.22
C LEU A 316 4.26 10.30 0.79
N LEU A 317 2.97 9.97 0.76
CA LEU A 317 1.97 10.46 1.71
C LEU A 317 2.26 10.00 3.13
N LYS A 318 2.54 8.71 3.33
CA LYS A 318 2.94 8.17 4.64
C LYS A 318 4.19 8.87 5.15
N ALA A 319 5.20 9.06 4.30
CA ALA A 319 6.45 9.70 4.68
C ALA A 319 6.23 11.17 5.08
N ALA A 320 5.46 11.92 4.31
CA ALA A 320 5.11 13.31 4.64
C ALA A 320 4.39 13.40 6.00
N LEU A 321 3.44 12.50 6.24
CA LEU A 321 2.65 12.45 7.47
C LEU A 321 3.49 12.05 8.69
N TYR A 322 4.33 11.03 8.59
CA TYR A 322 5.03 10.48 9.75
C TYR A 322 6.31 11.24 10.09
N LEU A 323 7.02 11.76 9.09
CA LEU A 323 8.25 12.54 9.32
C LEU A 323 7.95 14.03 9.50
N GLU A 324 6.68 14.43 9.48
CA GLU A 324 6.23 15.83 9.62
C GLU A 324 6.94 16.77 8.63
N LEU A 325 7.16 16.28 7.39
CA LEU A 325 7.92 17.02 6.36
C LEU A 325 7.11 18.16 5.74
N GLU A 326 5.79 18.05 5.81
CA GLU A 326 4.83 19.08 5.44
C GLU A 326 3.91 19.29 6.64
N GLY A 327 3.48 20.52 6.89
CA GLY A 327 2.51 20.86 7.95
C GLY A 327 1.12 20.32 7.66
N ILE A 328 1.00 19.00 7.46
CA ILE A 328 -0.26 18.27 7.35
C ILE A 328 -0.79 18.19 8.78
N GLU A 329 -1.44 19.26 9.22
CA GLU A 329 -2.13 19.32 10.51
C GLU A 329 -3.23 18.24 10.53
N ARG A 330 -3.21 17.38 11.56
CA ARG A 330 -4.35 16.50 11.85
C ARG A 330 -5.38 17.35 12.59
N GLU A 331 -6.53 17.59 11.96
CA GLU A 331 -7.73 18.02 12.70
C GLU A 331 -8.20 16.92 13.67
#